data_AF-A0A3R6SJG9-F1
#
_entry.id   AF-A0A3R6SJG9-F1
#
_cell.length_a   1.000
_cell.length_b   1.000
_cell.length_c   1.000
_cell.angle_alpha   90.00
_cell.angle_beta   90.00
_cell.angle_gamma   90.00
#
_symmetry.space_group_name_H-M   'P 1'
#
loop_
_entity.id
_entity.type
_entity.pdbx_description
1 polymer ?
#
loop_
_entity_poly.entity_id
_entity_poly.type
_entity_poly.pdbx_seq_one_letter_code
_entity_poly.pdbx_strand_id
1 'polypeptide(L)' 'MKNFRSLEMKKAYEKGGFRERFAMENGNRSIVFIDSHKCYKFTYSKNKEYQDANGALYDTETKSWRD' A
#
# COMPACT_ATOMS: atom_id res chain seq x y z
N MET A 1 7.35 12.78 -2.48
CA MET A 1 7.08 11.75 -1.48
C MET A 1 6.00 12.22 -0.53
N LYS A 2 4.89 11.47 -0.38
CA LYS A 2 3.92 11.77 0.68
C LYS A 2 4.65 11.71 2.02
N ASN A 3 4.45 12.72 2.87
CA ASN A 3 5.01 12.72 4.21
C ASN A 3 4.24 11.71 5.08
N PHE A 4 4.63 10.44 5.01
CA PHE A 4 4.09 9.39 5.86
C PHE A 4 4.41 9.70 7.32
N ARG A 5 3.41 10.13 8.08
CA ARG A 5 3.58 10.52 9.49
C ARG A 5 3.77 9.32 10.41
N SER A 6 3.17 8.17 10.08
CA SER A 6 3.31 6.96 10.89
C SER A 6 4.61 6.21 10.55
N LEU A 7 5.30 5.75 11.59
CA LEU A 7 6.51 4.92 11.45
C LEU A 7 6.22 3.64 10.67
N GLU A 8 5.02 3.08 10.84
CA GLU A 8 4.55 1.91 10.09
C GLU A 8 4.54 2.16 8.58
N MET A 9 4.01 3.30 8.12
CA MET A 9 3.96 3.61 6.68
C MET A 9 5.32 4.00 6.13
N LYS A 10 6.21 4.61 6.93
CA LYS A 10 7.61 4.77 6.53
C LYS A 10 8.27 3.42 6.26
N LYS A 11 8.12 2.47 7.18
CA LYS A 11 8.66 1.11 7.03
C LYS A 11 8.03 0.35 5.87
N ALA A 12 6.72 0.47 5.67
CA ALA A 12 6.04 -0.14 4.52
C ALA A 12 6.58 0.41 3.19
N TYR A 13 6.80 1.73 3.11
CA TYR A 13 7.37 2.39 1.94
C TYR A 13 8.82 1.95 1.67
N GLU A 14 9.66 1.92 2.71
CA GLU A 14 11.06 1.46 2.62
C GLU A 14 11.15 0.00 2.14
N LYS A 15 10.29 -0.88 2.66
CA LYS A 15 10.22 -2.29 2.25
C LYS A 15 9.54 -2.54 0.90
N GLY A 16 8.70 -1.63 0.45
CA GLY A 16 7.99 -1.76 -0.83
C GLY A 16 8.93 -1.65 -2.02
N GLY A 17 8.62 -2.37 -3.08
CA GLY A 17 9.24 -2.18 -4.39
C GLY A 17 8.63 -0.98 -5.11
N PHE A 18 8.91 -0.88 -6.41
CA PHE A 18 8.44 0.24 -7.23
C PHE A 18 6.90 0.34 -7.22
N ARG A 19 6.20 -0.79 -7.39
CA ARG A 19 4.74 -0.87 -7.46
C ARG A 19 4.10 -0.39 -6.16
N GLU A 20 4.54 -0.92 -5.03
CA GLU A 20 3.97 -0.62 -3.72
C GLU A 20 4.18 0.86 -3.36
N ARG A 21 5.40 1.37 -3.60
CA ARG A 21 5.72 2.79 -3.40
C ARG A 21 4.85 3.69 -4.27
N PHE A 22 4.69 3.35 -5.55
CA PHE A 22 3.81 4.08 -6.46
C PHE A 22 2.36 4.10 -5.96
N ALA A 23 1.85 2.96 -5.49
CA ALA A 23 0.51 2.84 -4.94
C ALA A 23 0.34 3.65 -3.65
N MET A 24 1.33 3.70 -2.76
CA MET A 24 1.26 4.53 -1.55
C MET A 24 1.26 6.03 -1.88
N GLU A 25 2.06 6.46 -2.85
CA GLU A 25 2.16 7.87 -3.24
C GLU A 25 0.91 8.35 -3.97
N ASN A 26 0.38 7.56 -4.90
CA ASN A 26 -0.74 7.95 -5.77
C ASN A 26 -2.11 7.48 -5.26
N GLY A 27 -2.13 6.45 -4.42
CA GLY A 27 -3.35 5.81 -3.93
C GLY A 27 -3.96 6.47 -2.71
N ASN A 28 -5.26 6.25 -2.58
CA ASN A 28 -5.97 6.40 -1.33
C ASN A 28 -5.88 5.08 -0.56
N ARG A 29 -5.69 5.19 0.76
CA ARG A 29 -5.60 4.04 1.65
C ARG A 29 -6.97 3.71 2.22
N SER A 30 -7.42 2.48 2.06
CA SER A 30 -8.57 1.91 2.78
C SER A 30 -8.11 0.76 3.67
N ILE A 31 -8.91 0.45 4.70
CA ILE A 31 -8.70 -0.71 5.56
C ILE A 31 -9.59 -1.84 5.06
N VAL A 32 -9.01 -3.02 4.90
CA VAL A 32 -9.73 -4.26 4.57
C VAL A 32 -9.27 -5.37 5.51
N PHE A 33 -10.10 -6.38 5.70
CA PHE A 33 -9.75 -7.57 6.48
C PHE A 33 -9.62 -8.75 5.53
N ILE A 34 -8.44 -9.37 5.48
CA ILE A 34 -8.15 -10.53 4.63
C ILE A 34 -7.61 -11.63 5.54
N ASP A 35 -8.26 -12.79 5.55
CA ASP A 35 -7.93 -13.90 6.45
C ASP A 35 -7.88 -13.49 7.94
N SER A 36 -8.80 -12.60 8.34
CA SER A 36 -8.84 -11.95 9.67
C SER A 36 -7.69 -10.97 9.97
N HIS A 37 -6.72 -10.79 9.07
CA HIS A 37 -5.67 -9.79 9.24
C HIS A 37 -6.15 -8.42 8.80
N LYS A 38 -5.80 -7.39 9.56
CA LYS A 38 -5.98 -6.00 9.12
C LYS A 38 -4.96 -5.66 8.03
N CYS A 39 -5.44 -5.32 6.84
CA CYS A 39 -4.60 -4.88 5.72
C CYS A 39 -4.96 -3.46 5.27
N TYR A 40 -3.96 -2.75 4.75
CA TYR A 40 -4.16 -1.51 4.02
C TYR A 40 -4.15 -1.78 2.53
N LYS A 41 -5.23 -1.40 1.85
CA LYS A 41 -5.34 -1.45 0.40
C LYS A 41 -5.11 -0.07 -0.17
N PHE A 42 -4.25 0.03 -1.17
CA PHE A 42 -3.97 1.28 -1.87
C PHE A 42 -4.56 1.24 -3.27
N THR A 43 -5.55 2.09 -3.54
CA THR A 43 -6.19 2.18 -4.86
C THR A 43 -6.18 3.60 -5.39
N TYR A 44 -6.05 3.74 -6.70
CA TYR A 44 -6.06 5.02 -7.41
C TYR A 44 -6.87 4.91 -8.71
N SER A 45 -7.06 6.05 -9.38
CA SER A 45 -7.80 6.12 -10.64
C SER A 45 -7.21 5.18 -11.70
N LYS A 46 -8.08 4.54 -12.47
CA LYS A 46 -7.73 3.71 -13.63
C LYS A 46 -6.97 4.47 -14.73
N ASN A 47 -7.01 5.81 -14.71
CA ASN A 47 -6.34 6.66 -15.69
C ASN A 47 -4.86 6.92 -15.34
N LYS A 48 -4.37 6.45 -14.19
CA LYS A 48 -2.95 6.54 -13.83
C LYS A 48 -2.16 5.42 -14.48
N GLU A 49 -0.87 5.66 -14.68
CA GLU A 49 0.08 4.63 -15.12
C GLU A 49 0.25 3.56 -14.03
N TYR A 50 0.83 2.41 -14.41
CA TYR A 50 1.13 1.27 -13.51
C TYR A 50 -0.11 0.69 -12.81
N GLN A 51 -1.13 0.28 -13.56
CA GLN A 51 -2.35 -0.32 -12.99
C GLN A 51 -2.12 -1.68 -12.31
N ASP A 52 -1.00 -2.32 -12.58
CA ASP A 52 -0.51 -3.52 -11.91
C ASP A 52 -0.17 -3.30 -10.43
N ALA A 53 0.04 -2.05 -10.00
CA ALA A 53 0.16 -1.68 -8.59
C ALA A 53 -1.17 -1.24 -7.96
N ASN A 54 -2.25 -1.12 -8.74
CA ASN A 54 -3.53 -0.64 -8.26
C ASN A 54 -4.24 -1.73 -7.45
N GLY A 55 -4.35 -1.50 -6.15
CA GLY A 55 -4.85 -2.49 -5.20
C GLY A 55 -3.76 -3.15 -4.37
N ALA A 56 -2.50 -2.68 -4.43
CA ALA A 56 -1.42 -3.16 -3.57
C ALA A 56 -1.88 -3.24 -2.09
N LEU A 57 -1.54 -4.36 -1.45
CA LEU A 57 -2.00 -4.70 -0.11
C LEU A 57 -0.82 -4.81 0.85
N TYR A 58 -0.87 -4.01 1.92
CA TYR A 58 0.07 -4.11 3.03
C TYR A 58 -0.61 -4.76 4.23
N ASP A 59 -0.11 -5.90 4.66
CA ASP A 59 -0.56 -6.57 5.87
C ASP A 59 0.10 -5.91 7.10
N THR A 60 -0.73 -5.37 7.99
CA THR A 60 -0.23 -4.63 9.16
C THR A 60 0.23 -5.55 10.29
N GLU A 61 -0.20 -6.81 10.29
CA GLU A 61 0.16 -7.80 11.31
C GLU A 61 1.48 -8.47 10.96
N THR A 62 1.63 -8.96 9.73
CA THR A 62 2.89 -9.57 9.25
C THR A 62 3.93 -8.52 8.81
N LYS A 63 3.51 -7.26 8.64
CA LYS A 63 4.36 -6.13 8.20
C LYS A 63 5.02 -6.36 6.85
N SER A 64 4.29 -6.99 5.93
CA SER A 64 4.73 -7.35 4.57
C SER A 64 3.70 -6.92 3.52
N TRP A 65 4.18 -6.73 2.29
CA TRP A 65 3.31 -6.59 1.13
C TRP A 65 2.78 -7.96 0.71
N ARG A 66 1.53 -8.03 0.30
CA ARG A 66 0.88 -9.22 -0.24
C ARG A 66 0.79 -9.07 -1.76
N ASP A 67 1.17 -10.12 -2.48
CA ASP A 67 1.00 -10.27 -3.93
C ASP A 67 -0.43 -10.70 -4.30
#